data_AF-A0A2A3MS61-F1
#
_entry.id   AF-A0A2A3MS61-F1
#
_cell.length_a   1.000
_cell.length_b   1.000
_cell.length_c   1.000
_cell.angle_alpha   90.00
_cell.angle_beta   90.00
_cell.angle_gamma   90.00
#
_symmetry.space_group_name_H-M   'P 1'
#
loop_
_entity.id
_entity.type
_entity.pdbx_description
1 polymer ?
#
loop_
_entity_poly.entity_id
_entity_poly.type
_entity_poly.pdbx_seq_one_letter_code
_entity_poly.pdbx_strand_id
1 'polypeptide(L)'
;MAEKNTTQRKLAPLTGISKSRLGVLLHRDPEKRATMTLPEFERILHALGMNLVHAYVCLKAFKDLDTYYRRCYSTAVFMLCDICVGTPQKMIGVLEELGGIDGTEIRLNWSPALQNALIKKVTEEVEAIHERRNRLTNGGDFDL
;
A
#
# COMPACT_ATOMS: atom_id res chain seq x y z
N MET A 1 6.74 1.66 -13.86
CA MET A 1 7.38 0.91 -14.99
C MET A 1 8.90 1.02 -14.98
N ALA A 2 9.48 2.23 -14.92
CA ALA A 2 10.94 2.41 -14.85
C ALA A 2 11.58 1.75 -13.62
N GLU A 3 11.00 1.95 -12.43
CA GLU A 3 11.49 1.35 -11.18
C GLU A 3 11.49 -0.19 -11.19
N LYS A 4 10.50 -0.82 -11.84
CA LYS A 4 10.37 -2.28 -11.93
C LYS A 4 10.96 -2.88 -13.22
N ASN A 5 11.68 -2.07 -14.02
CA ASN A 5 12.22 -2.44 -15.34
C ASN A 5 11.22 -3.27 -16.20
N THR A 6 9.95 -2.85 -16.14
CA THR A 6 8.82 -3.54 -16.78
C THR A 6 8.49 -2.83 -18.08
N THR A 7 8.65 -3.54 -19.19
CA THR A 7 8.29 -3.03 -20.52
C THR A 7 6.85 -3.40 -20.85
N GLN A 8 6.22 -2.69 -21.80
CA GLN A 8 4.88 -3.07 -22.30
C GLN A 8 4.83 -4.53 -22.78
N ARG A 9 5.94 -5.06 -23.31
CA ARG A 9 6.08 -6.47 -23.70
C ARG A 9 5.97 -7.42 -22.51
N LYS A 10 6.57 -7.07 -21.36
CA LYS A 10 6.47 -7.85 -20.11
C LYS A 10 5.10 -7.68 -19.46
N LEU A 11 4.47 -6.51 -19.61
CA LEU A 11 3.19 -6.19 -18.99
C LEU A 11 2.00 -6.87 -19.67
N ALA A 12 2.06 -7.10 -20.99
CA ALA A 12 0.99 -7.75 -21.75
C ALA A 12 0.57 -9.12 -21.17
N PRO A 13 1.49 -10.10 -20.95
CA PRO A 13 1.10 -11.37 -20.36
C PRO A 13 0.66 -11.24 -18.89
N LEU A 14 1.19 -10.28 -18.13
CA LEU A 14 0.84 -10.08 -16.72
C LEU A 14 -0.56 -9.48 -16.52
N THR A 15 -1.03 -8.70 -17.49
CA THR A 15 -2.31 -7.97 -17.42
C THR A 15 -3.41 -8.62 -18.26
N GLY A 16 -3.05 -9.51 -19.19
CA GLY A 16 -3.95 -10.01 -20.23
C GLY A 16 -4.39 -8.91 -21.23
N ILE A 17 -3.77 -7.73 -21.20
CA ILE A 17 -4.04 -6.63 -22.13
C ILE A 17 -3.06 -6.75 -23.30
N SER A 18 -3.56 -6.66 -24.53
CA SER A 18 -2.70 -6.80 -25.72
C SER A 18 -1.60 -5.74 -25.75
N LYS A 19 -0.45 -6.08 -26.32
CA LYS A 19 0.68 -5.13 -26.47
C LYS A 19 0.26 -3.86 -27.22
N SER A 20 -0.57 -3.98 -28.25
CA SER A 20 -1.09 -2.83 -29.01
C SER A 20 -1.96 -1.93 -28.12
N ARG A 21 -2.87 -2.52 -27.33
CA ARG A 21 -3.70 -1.78 -26.38
C ARG A 21 -2.87 -1.11 -25.28
N LEU A 22 -1.91 -1.82 -24.69
CA LEU A 22 -0.95 -1.22 -23.74
C LEU A 22 -0.11 -0.10 -24.38
N GLY A 23 0.22 -0.23 -25.67
CA GLY A 23 0.95 0.76 -26.43
C GLY A 23 0.23 2.11 -26.51
N VAL A 24 -1.09 2.07 -26.78
CA VAL A 24 -1.92 3.27 -26.82
C VAL A 24 -2.36 3.74 -25.43
N LEU A 25 -2.53 2.86 -24.45
CA LEU A 25 -2.88 3.25 -23.07
C LEU A 25 -1.72 3.92 -22.33
N LEU A 26 -0.51 3.38 -22.49
CA LEU A 26 0.70 3.83 -21.80
C LEU A 26 1.63 4.58 -22.76
N HIS A 27 1.04 5.27 -23.73
CA HIS A 27 1.80 6.05 -24.71
C HIS A 27 2.64 7.13 -24.01
N ARG A 28 3.87 7.38 -24.49
CA ARG A 28 4.80 8.35 -23.89
C ARG A 28 4.21 9.76 -23.90
N ASP A 29 3.65 10.14 -25.04
CA ASP A 29 2.90 11.39 -25.23
C ASP A 29 1.49 11.25 -24.61
N PRO A 30 1.14 12.05 -23.58
CA PRO A 30 -0.16 12.00 -22.92
C PRO A 30 -1.34 12.27 -23.85
N GLU A 31 -1.21 13.16 -24.83
CA GLU A 31 -2.28 13.55 -25.75
C GLU A 31 -2.65 12.41 -26.71
N LYS A 32 -1.75 11.44 -26.88
CA LYS A 32 -1.96 10.24 -27.71
C LYS A 32 -2.46 9.05 -26.91
N ARG A 33 -2.71 9.19 -25.61
CA ARG A 33 -3.19 8.09 -24.78
C ARG A 33 -4.66 7.83 -25.05
N ALA A 34 -5.00 6.58 -25.32
CA ALA A 34 -6.40 6.16 -25.38
C ALA A 34 -7.03 6.18 -23.97
N THR A 35 -8.35 6.37 -23.90
CA THR A 35 -9.09 6.24 -22.65
C THR A 35 -8.91 4.85 -22.05
N MET A 36 -8.54 4.82 -20.77
CA MET A 36 -8.35 3.61 -19.97
C MET A 36 -9.62 3.32 -19.17
N THR A 37 -10.06 2.06 -19.20
CA THR A 37 -11.15 1.60 -18.33
C THR A 37 -10.62 1.28 -16.92
N LEU A 38 -11.48 1.32 -15.90
CA LEU A 38 -11.10 0.96 -14.54
C LEU A 38 -10.51 -0.47 -14.43
N PRO A 39 -11.09 -1.52 -15.07
CA PRO A 39 -10.50 -2.86 -15.04
C PRO A 39 -9.12 -2.93 -15.70
N GLU A 40 -8.87 -2.17 -16.77
CA GLU A 40 -7.54 -2.09 -17.37
C GLU A 40 -6.54 -1.44 -16.41
N PHE A 41 -6.95 -0.37 -15.73
CA PHE A 41 -6.11 0.29 -14.75
C PHE A 41 -5.77 -0.62 -13.57
N GLU A 42 -6.77 -1.29 -12.99
CA GLU A 42 -6.58 -2.25 -11.90
C GLU A 42 -5.63 -3.37 -12.29
N ARG A 43 -5.82 -3.98 -13.48
CA ARG A 43 -4.91 -5.03 -13.97
C ARG A 43 -3.48 -4.53 -14.10
N ILE A 44 -3.29 -3.32 -14.63
CA ILE A 44 -1.96 -2.71 -14.74
C ILE A 44 -1.35 -2.47 -13.36
N LEU A 45 -2.11 -1.96 -12.39
CA LEU A 45 -1.64 -1.77 -11.02
C LEU A 45 -1.25 -3.10 -10.37
N HIS A 46 -2.10 -4.12 -10.46
CA HIS A 46 -1.85 -5.44 -9.90
C HIS A 46 -0.61 -6.10 -10.52
N ALA A 47 -0.43 -5.98 -11.84
CA ALA A 47 0.80 -6.44 -12.52
C ALA A 47 2.05 -5.67 -12.05
N LEU A 48 1.88 -4.43 -11.61
CA LEU A 48 2.92 -3.63 -10.96
C LEU A 48 3.00 -3.88 -9.44
N GLY A 49 2.30 -4.88 -8.91
CA GLY A 49 2.32 -5.29 -7.50
C GLY A 49 1.67 -4.28 -6.56
N MET A 50 0.67 -3.52 -7.02
CA MET A 50 -0.06 -2.55 -6.20
C MET A 50 -1.56 -2.59 -6.53
N ASN A 51 -2.40 -2.06 -5.64
CA ASN A 51 -3.83 -1.85 -5.90
C ASN A 51 -4.12 -0.34 -5.98
N LEU A 52 -5.39 0.05 -6.17
CA LEU A 52 -5.78 1.46 -6.25
C LEU A 52 -5.44 2.26 -5.00
N VAL A 53 -5.60 1.66 -3.82
CA VAL A 53 -5.30 2.30 -2.53
C VAL A 53 -3.80 2.56 -2.41
N HIS A 54 -2.97 1.57 -2.72
CA HIS A 54 -1.52 1.72 -2.81
C HIS A 54 -1.12 2.86 -3.74
N ALA A 55 -1.70 2.91 -4.95
CA ALA A 55 -1.37 3.95 -5.93
C ALA A 55 -1.73 5.35 -5.41
N TYR A 56 -2.93 5.52 -4.84
CA TYR A 56 -3.39 6.80 -4.29
C TYR A 56 -2.55 7.24 -3.09
N VAL A 57 -2.34 6.34 -2.12
CA VAL A 57 -1.59 6.67 -0.90
C VAL A 57 -0.13 6.97 -1.23
N CYS A 58 0.53 6.21 -2.10
CA CYS A 58 1.89 6.54 -2.52
C CYS A 58 1.99 7.89 -3.21
N LEU A 59 1.02 8.27 -4.05
CA LEU A 59 0.99 9.59 -4.67
C LEU A 59 0.93 10.70 -3.62
N LYS A 60 0.20 10.50 -2.52
CA LYS A 60 0.09 11.47 -1.43
C LYS A 60 1.29 11.47 -0.49
N ALA A 61 1.71 10.29 -0.04
CA ALA A 61 2.78 10.10 0.94
C ALA A 61 4.15 10.54 0.42
N PHE A 62 4.40 10.40 -0.89
CA PHE A 62 5.68 10.73 -1.50
C PHE A 62 5.66 12.00 -2.37
N LYS A 63 4.58 12.80 -2.34
CA LYS A 63 4.38 13.94 -3.26
C LYS A 63 5.58 14.89 -3.32
N ASP A 64 6.15 15.20 -2.15
CA ASP A 64 7.22 16.17 -1.97
C ASP A 64 8.52 15.51 -1.47
N LEU A 65 8.63 14.18 -1.63
CA LEU A 65 9.80 13.40 -1.24
C LEU A 65 10.56 12.93 -2.48
N ASP A 66 11.87 12.83 -2.36
CA ASP A 66 12.69 12.31 -3.45
C ASP A 66 12.47 10.80 -3.71
N THR A 67 13.09 10.31 -4.77
CA THR A 67 12.99 8.89 -5.18
C THR A 67 13.64 7.93 -4.18
N TYR A 68 14.58 8.38 -3.34
CA TYR A 68 15.19 7.55 -2.31
C TYR A 68 14.17 7.18 -1.24
N TYR A 69 13.39 8.14 -0.73
CA TYR A 69 12.33 7.86 0.26
C TYR A 69 11.30 6.88 -0.29
N ARG A 70 10.87 7.08 -1.55
CA ARG A 70 9.94 6.15 -2.19
C ARG A 70 10.51 4.73 -2.21
N ARG A 71 11.78 4.55 -2.58
CA ARG A 71 12.42 3.23 -2.62
C ARG A 71 12.53 2.58 -1.24
N CYS A 72 12.92 3.35 -0.22
CA CYS A 72 13.14 2.81 1.12
C CYS A 72 11.85 2.50 1.87
N TYR A 73 10.80 3.31 1.68
CA TYR A 73 9.61 3.28 2.52
C TYR A 73 8.34 2.76 1.83
N SER A 74 8.39 2.39 0.54
CA SER A 74 7.21 1.86 -0.17
C SER A 74 6.57 0.65 0.53
N THR A 75 7.40 -0.27 1.06
CA THR A 75 6.89 -1.46 1.79
C THR A 75 6.13 -1.07 3.04
N ALA A 76 6.65 -0.10 3.82
CA ALA A 76 5.97 0.39 5.02
C ALA A 76 4.64 1.07 4.66
N VAL A 77 4.62 1.88 3.60
CA VAL A 77 3.40 2.52 3.11
C VAL A 77 2.37 1.48 2.63
N PHE A 78 2.79 0.43 1.92
CA PHE A 78 1.90 -0.64 1.48
C PHE A 78 1.30 -1.41 2.66
N MET A 79 2.13 -1.77 3.64
CA MET A 79 1.65 -2.40 4.86
C MET A 79 0.57 -1.55 5.57
N LEU A 80 0.78 -0.24 5.68
CA LEU A 80 -0.21 0.67 6.25
C LEU A 80 -1.51 0.74 5.43
N CYS A 81 -1.40 0.71 4.09
CA CYS A 81 -2.58 0.66 3.23
C CYS A 81 -3.36 -0.63 3.45
N ASP A 82 -2.70 -1.78 3.47
CA ASP A 82 -3.34 -3.08 3.65
C ASP A 82 -4.03 -3.18 5.01
N ILE A 83 -3.42 -2.62 6.07
CA ILE A 83 -4.06 -2.45 7.39
C ILE A 83 -5.34 -1.62 7.23
N CYS A 84 -5.26 -0.43 6.63
CA CYS A 84 -6.41 0.46 6.49
C CYS A 84 -7.52 -0.09 5.57
N VAL A 85 -7.21 -1.00 4.65
CA VAL A 85 -8.20 -1.67 3.79
C VAL A 85 -8.88 -2.82 4.53
N GLY A 86 -8.13 -3.63 5.28
CA GLY A 86 -8.66 -4.81 5.97
C GLY A 86 -9.31 -4.51 7.32
N THR A 87 -8.92 -3.42 7.99
CA THR A 87 -9.35 -3.09 9.35
C THR A 87 -10.82 -2.64 9.45
N PRO A 88 -11.38 -1.83 8.53
CA PRO A 88 -12.76 -1.36 8.63
C PRO A 88 -13.78 -2.49 8.77
N GLN A 89 -13.63 -3.57 7.98
CA GLN A 89 -14.53 -4.72 8.07
C GLN A 89 -14.47 -5.40 9.45
N LYS A 90 -13.27 -5.55 10.02
CA LYS A 90 -13.08 -6.13 11.36
C LYS A 90 -13.62 -5.21 12.45
N MET A 91 -13.48 -3.90 12.28
CA MET A 91 -13.97 -2.91 13.24
C MET A 91 -15.49 -2.92 13.35
N ILE A 92 -16.23 -3.19 12.27
CA ILE A 92 -17.70 -3.29 12.34
C ILE A 92 -18.11 -4.34 13.39
N GLY A 93 -17.53 -5.55 13.33
CA GLY A 93 -17.84 -6.60 14.31
C GLY A 93 -17.45 -6.23 15.74
N VAL A 94 -16.28 -5.62 15.94
CA VAL A 94 -15.84 -5.17 17.28
C VAL A 94 -16.77 -4.09 17.84
N LEU A 95 -17.24 -3.17 17.00
CA LEU A 95 -18.15 -2.11 17.42
C LEU A 95 -19.55 -2.65 17.75
N GLU A 96 -20.02 -3.67 17.03
CA GLU A 96 -21.26 -4.39 17.34
C GLU A 96 -21.15 -5.11 18.70
N GLU A 97 -20.01 -5.77 18.98
CA GLU A 97 -19.77 -6.49 20.24
C GLU A 97 -19.65 -5.56 21.47
N LEU A 98 -19.15 -4.34 21.29
CA LEU A 98 -18.97 -3.37 22.37
C LEU A 98 -20.30 -2.88 22.98
N GLY A 99 -21.45 -3.24 22.41
CA GLY A 99 -22.77 -3.07 23.02
C GLY A 99 -23.07 -1.63 23.44
N GLY A 100 -23.53 -0.80 22.51
CA GLY A 100 -23.93 0.58 22.81
C GLY A 100 -23.59 1.59 21.72
N ILE A 101 -22.77 1.21 20.74
CA ILE A 101 -22.45 2.06 19.59
C ILE A 101 -23.31 1.59 18.41
N ASP A 102 -24.51 2.16 18.24
CA ASP A 102 -25.40 1.88 17.10
C ASP A 102 -24.91 2.51 15.77
N GLY A 103 -23.62 2.87 15.71
CA GLY A 103 -23.00 3.60 14.62
C GLY A 103 -23.30 5.10 14.60
N THR A 104 -24.35 5.58 15.28
CA THR A 104 -24.71 7.01 15.30
C THR A 104 -23.84 7.84 16.23
N GLU A 105 -23.09 7.20 17.13
CA GLU A 105 -22.16 7.85 18.05
C GLU A 105 -20.76 8.04 17.46
N ILE A 106 -20.41 7.31 16.39
CA ILE A 106 -19.11 7.45 15.73
C ILE A 106 -19.02 8.82 15.06
N ARG A 107 -17.98 9.59 15.39
CA ARG A 107 -17.75 10.93 14.84
C ARG A 107 -16.48 10.95 14.00
N LEU A 108 -16.56 11.56 12.81
CA LEU A 108 -15.39 11.73 11.93
C LEU A 108 -14.26 12.55 12.57
N ASN A 109 -14.59 13.45 13.50
CA ASN A 109 -13.59 14.23 14.23
C ASN A 109 -12.72 13.39 15.19
N TRP A 110 -13.05 12.11 15.43
CA TRP A 110 -12.19 11.18 16.16
C TRP A 110 -11.01 10.67 15.31
N SER A 111 -11.06 10.87 13.98
CA SER A 111 -10.04 10.37 13.06
C SER A 111 -8.60 10.74 13.47
N PRO A 112 -8.27 11.97 13.90
CA PRO A 112 -6.91 12.29 14.32
C PRO A 112 -6.46 11.51 15.57
N ALA A 113 -7.36 11.32 16.55
CA ALA A 113 -7.05 10.55 17.75
C ALA A 113 -6.80 9.07 17.43
N LEU A 114 -7.64 8.49 16.58
CA LEU A 114 -7.48 7.11 16.11
C LEU A 114 -6.21 6.94 15.26
N GLN A 115 -5.89 7.92 14.42
CA GLN A 115 -4.65 7.92 13.64
C GLN A 115 -3.42 7.93 14.54
N ASN A 116 -3.39 8.76 15.58
CA ASN A 116 -2.29 8.81 16.53
C ASN A 116 -2.14 7.49 17.31
N ALA A 117 -3.26 6.89 17.73
CA ALA A 117 -3.26 5.59 18.40
C ALA A 117 -2.70 4.48 17.48
N LEU A 118 -3.11 4.47 16.20
CA LEU A 118 -2.60 3.54 15.20
C LEU A 118 -1.09 3.73 14.99
N ILE A 119 -0.62 4.96 14.81
CA ILE A 119 0.81 5.26 14.63
C ILE A 119 1.61 4.75 15.83
N LYS A 120 1.18 5.09 17.05
CA LYS A 120 1.83 4.64 18.28
C LYS A 120 1.93 3.11 18.32
N LYS A 121 0.82 2.41 18.07
CA LYS A 121 0.79 0.95 18.13
C LYS A 121 1.66 0.31 17.04
N VAL A 122 1.64 0.84 15.82
CA VAL A 122 2.50 0.36 14.73
C VAL A 122 3.97 0.53 15.08
N THR A 123 4.37 1.67 15.64
CA THR A 123 5.74 1.91 16.09
C THR A 123 6.18 0.90 17.15
N GLU A 124 5.36 0.68 18.18
CA GLU A 124 5.64 -0.30 19.23
C GLU A 124 5.85 -1.72 18.67
N GLU A 125 5.00 -2.16 17.73
CA GLU A 125 5.13 -3.47 17.11
C GLU A 125 6.40 -3.59 16.23
N VAL A 126 6.75 -2.53 15.49
CA VAL A 126 7.96 -2.50 14.67
C VAL A 126 9.23 -2.55 15.54
N GLU A 127 9.25 -1.81 16.65
CA GLU A 127 10.33 -1.83 17.64
C GLU A 127 10.48 -3.23 18.24
N ALA A 128 9.38 -3.86 18.67
CA ALA A 128 9.38 -5.21 19.22
C ALA A 128 9.91 -6.26 18.23
N ILE A 129 9.53 -6.16 16.94
CA ILE A 129 10.07 -7.02 15.87
C ILE A 129 11.58 -6.81 15.73
N HIS A 130 12.04 -5.56 15.76
CA HIS A 130 13.44 -5.23 15.61
C HIS A 130 14.28 -5.75 16.79
N GLU A 131 13.81 -5.57 18.02
CA GLU A 131 14.44 -6.12 19.22
C GLU A 131 14.55 -7.64 19.16
N ARG A 132 13.46 -8.33 18.77
CA ARG A 132 13.46 -9.79 18.66
C ARG A 132 14.49 -10.27 17.65
N ARG A 133 14.60 -9.59 16.51
CA ARG A 133 15.61 -9.88 15.49
C ARG A 133 17.02 -9.70 16.05
N ASN A 134 17.29 -8.58 16.73
CA ASN A 134 18.61 -8.29 17.27
C ASN A 134 19.05 -9.32 18.32
N ARG A 135 18.13 -9.81 19.16
CA ARG A 135 18.41 -10.90 20.12
C ARG A 135 18.79 -12.20 19.41
N LEU A 136 18.14 -12.53 18.30
CA LEU A 136 18.43 -13.75 17.53
C LEU A 136 19.78 -13.67 16.78
N THR A 137 20.15 -12.50 16.24
CA THR A 137 21.46 -12.31 15.59
C THR A 137 22.62 -12.24 16.57
N ASN A 138 22.41 -11.67 17.76
CA ASN A 138 23.46 -11.56 18.78
C ASN A 138 23.59 -12.82 19.65
N GLY A 139 22.58 -13.69 19.68
CA GLY A 139 22.62 -14.99 20.37
C GLY A 139 23.18 -16.15 19.56
N GLY A 140 23.63 -15.89 18.32
CA GLY A 140 24.28 -16.89 17.45
C GLY A 140 25.80 -16.99 17.59
N ASP A 141 26.40 -16.10 18.39
CA ASP A 141 27.83 -16.12 18.73
C ASP A 141 27.98 -16.85 20.08
N PHE A 142 27.76 -18.16 20.06
CA PHE A 142 28.25 -19.03 21.13
C PHE A 142 29.58 -19.59 20.67
N ASP A 143 30.65 -19.06 21.28
CA ASP A 143 32.00 -19.61 21.25
C ASP A 143 31.97 -21.15 21.45
N LEU A 144 32.47 -21.87 20.45
CA LEU A 144 33.03 -23.23 20.58
C LEU A 144 34.33 -23.31 19.79
#